data_AF-A0A6A0HYP3-F1
#
_entry.id   AF-A0A6A0HYP3-F1
#
_cell.length_a   1.000
_cell.length_b   1.000
_cell.length_c   1.000
_cell.angle_alpha   90.00
_cell.angle_beta   90.00
_cell.angle_gamma   90.00
#
_symmetry.space_group_name_H-M   'P 1'
#
loop_
_entity.id
_entity.type
_entity.pdbx_description
1 polymer ?
#
loop_
_entity_poly.entity_id
_entity_poly.type
_entity_poly.pdbx_seq_one_letter_code
_entity_poly.pdbx_strand_id
1 'polypeptide(L)'
;MKNLLTWSQRPLAVVLLALLAAGCEQKPKPNLPAEKARDFANILYNRELYKQAVVEYQQYLQNYPLDEEEQANISFTIANIYFDRLRDYEAALAYYLRVKELYPRSGLVDDSERRVVECLERLQRSADAQHALEQSTFLDTAQVTKKRPGQVIAKIGDREITSGDLEFEMKSLPPFMLAQIKNRGDKLEFLRQYVATELLYDTAKRKGLERDQEVIDAAFQAKKNILVQKLLQEEVAQKVDVQESDLDLYYRANLARYTPGDSAGQQTPRPFEEVRNQVMQDYMREKQQAAYDRLVERMMKAENVVIYDDKVQ
;
A
#
# COMPACT_ATOMS: atom_id res chain seq x y z
N MET A 1 -9.30 81.89 58.94
CA MET A 1 -10.65 81.37 59.22
C MET A 1 -11.01 80.34 58.16
N LYS A 2 -11.39 79.12 58.59
CA LYS A 2 -12.26 78.09 57.94
C LYS A 2 -11.85 77.61 56.52
N ASN A 3 -11.40 76.35 56.35
CA ASN A 3 -12.21 75.12 56.07
C ASN A 3 -12.97 75.21 54.72
N LEU A 4 -13.05 74.24 53.80
CA LEU A 4 -12.83 72.77 53.77
C LEU A 4 -13.06 72.29 52.30
N LEU A 5 -12.42 71.17 51.91
CA LEU A 5 -12.89 70.02 51.06
C LEU A 5 -13.73 70.31 49.77
N THR A 6 -13.47 69.76 48.57
CA THR A 6 -13.38 68.33 48.17
C THR A 6 -12.92 68.10 46.70
N TRP A 7 -12.42 66.88 46.44
CA TRP A 7 -12.53 66.06 45.19
C TRP A 7 -11.75 66.49 43.93
N SER A 8 -10.60 65.87 43.58
CA SER A 8 -10.37 64.52 42.99
C SER A 8 -10.64 64.39 41.48
N GLN A 9 -9.61 64.65 40.67
CA GLN A 9 -9.33 63.96 39.40
C GLN A 9 -7.80 63.95 39.23
N ARG A 10 -7.16 62.80 39.47
CA ARG A 10 -5.73 62.58 39.10
C ARG A 10 -5.69 62.11 37.64
N PRO A 11 -4.71 62.56 36.84
CA PRO A 11 -4.59 62.14 35.45
C PRO A 11 -4.19 60.65 35.38
N LEU A 12 -5.00 59.88 34.67
CA LEU A 12 -4.75 58.51 34.22
C LEU A 12 -3.72 58.55 33.08
N ALA A 13 -2.47 58.83 33.41
CA ALA A 13 -1.36 58.72 32.48
C ALA A 13 -0.12 58.35 33.29
N VAL A 14 0.36 57.10 33.17
CA VAL A 14 1.78 56.67 33.30
C VAL A 14 1.95 55.14 33.44
N VAL A 15 0.93 54.31 33.70
CA VAL A 15 1.18 52.89 34.05
C VAL A 15 1.07 51.88 32.88
N LEU A 16 0.99 52.30 31.61
CA LEU A 16 0.87 51.35 30.47
C LEU A 16 2.14 51.22 29.60
N LEU A 17 3.33 51.31 30.21
CA LEU A 17 4.61 51.21 29.49
C LEU A 17 5.68 50.41 30.25
N ALA A 18 5.27 49.37 30.97
CA ALA A 18 6.19 48.49 31.71
C ALA A 18 5.79 46.99 31.67
N LEU A 19 5.24 46.50 30.56
CA LEU A 19 4.88 45.08 30.37
C LEU A 19 5.37 44.49 29.04
N LEU A 20 6.55 44.92 28.55
CA LEU A 20 7.14 44.36 27.32
C LEU A 20 8.54 43.75 27.48
N ALA A 21 9.02 43.49 28.71
CA ALA A 21 10.39 43.03 28.94
C ALA A 21 10.55 41.75 29.78
N ALA A 22 9.53 40.89 29.89
CA ALA A 22 9.66 39.63 30.62
C ALA A 22 8.89 38.50 29.92
N GLY A 23 9.43 38.05 28.80
CA GLY A 23 8.87 36.92 28.06
C GLY A 23 9.84 36.33 27.03
N CYS A 24 11.15 36.50 27.22
CA CYS A 24 12.09 35.59 26.58
C CYS A 24 12.28 34.42 27.54
N GLU A 25 11.49 33.35 27.37
CA GLU A 25 11.85 32.03 27.92
C GLU A 25 13.20 31.64 27.30
N GLN A 26 14.29 31.95 27.99
CA GLN A 26 15.59 31.42 27.63
C GLN A 26 15.54 29.91 27.89
N LYS A 27 15.52 29.12 26.81
CA LYS A 27 15.66 27.67 26.90
C LYS A 27 16.87 27.34 27.79
N PRO A 28 16.73 26.44 28.78
CA PRO A 28 17.81 26.11 29.69
C PRO A 28 19.05 25.68 28.90
N LYS A 29 20.19 26.30 29.17
CA LYS A 29 21.45 25.95 28.51
C LYS A 29 21.83 24.51 28.90
N PRO A 30 22.18 23.64 27.93
CA PRO A 30 22.60 22.29 28.24
C PRO A 30 23.85 22.26 29.15
N ASN A 31 23.90 21.30 30.07
CA ASN A 31 24.96 21.16 31.06
C ASN A 31 26.29 20.61 30.50
N LEU A 32 26.32 20.18 29.24
CA LEU A 32 27.46 19.53 28.59
C LEU A 32 27.73 20.19 27.23
N PRO A 33 28.99 20.31 26.77
CA PRO A 33 29.29 20.72 25.40
C PRO A 33 28.60 19.83 24.36
N ALA A 34 28.16 20.43 23.24
CA ALA A 34 27.44 19.76 22.14
C ALA A 34 28.17 18.50 21.63
N GLU A 35 29.47 18.65 21.35
CA GLU A 35 30.33 17.55 20.89
C GLU A 35 30.30 16.36 21.84
N LYS A 36 30.43 16.60 23.16
CA LYS A 36 30.40 15.53 24.16
C LYS A 36 29.03 14.84 24.26
N ALA A 37 27.93 15.56 24.02
CA ALA A 37 26.59 14.98 24.02
C ALA A 37 26.40 14.05 22.82
N ARG A 38 26.80 14.51 21.63
CA ARG A 38 26.80 13.70 20.40
C ARG A 38 27.70 12.47 20.53
N ASP A 39 28.90 12.64 21.08
CA ASP A 39 29.86 11.55 21.24
C ASP A 39 29.34 10.49 22.23
N PHE A 40 28.63 10.91 23.28
CA PHE A 40 27.99 9.96 24.18
C PHE A 40 26.93 9.11 23.48
N ALA A 41 26.10 9.73 22.63
CA ALA A 41 25.14 9.00 21.79
C ALA A 41 25.83 7.99 20.85
N ASN A 42 26.95 8.40 20.22
CA ASN A 42 27.78 7.52 19.39
C ASN A 42 28.36 6.33 20.19
N ILE A 43 28.84 6.57 21.41
CA ILE A 43 29.35 5.52 22.30
C ILE A 43 28.25 4.51 22.62
N LEU A 44 27.04 4.97 22.94
CA LEU A 44 25.90 4.09 23.20
C LEU A 44 25.55 3.24 21.98
N TYR A 45 25.54 3.85 20.78
CA TYR A 45 25.31 3.13 19.53
C TYR A 45 26.36 2.02 19.31
N ASN A 46 27.65 2.34 19.48
CA ASN A 46 28.76 1.40 19.32
C ASN A 46 28.77 0.26 20.35
N ARG A 47 28.06 0.45 21.47
CA ARG A 47 27.82 -0.57 22.50
C ARG A 47 26.50 -1.31 22.31
N GLU A 48 25.85 -1.11 21.15
CA GLU A 48 24.56 -1.72 20.77
C GLU A 48 23.38 -1.34 21.68
N LEU A 49 23.55 -0.27 22.47
CA LEU A 49 22.50 0.30 23.33
C LEU A 49 21.61 1.24 22.50
N TYR A 50 20.97 0.69 21.46
CA TYR A 50 20.32 1.47 20.41
C TYR A 50 19.18 2.36 20.91
N LYS A 51 18.34 1.87 21.83
CA LYS A 51 17.24 2.67 22.39
C LYS A 51 17.77 3.87 23.17
N GLN A 52 18.83 3.67 23.97
CA GLN A 52 19.48 4.72 24.75
C GLN A 52 20.21 5.70 23.83
N ALA A 53 20.88 5.22 22.79
CA ALA A 53 21.52 6.07 21.79
C ALA A 53 20.51 7.02 21.12
N VAL A 54 19.34 6.50 20.72
CA VAL A 54 18.27 7.34 20.15
C VAL A 54 17.81 8.42 21.13
N VAL A 55 17.61 8.08 22.41
CA VAL A 55 17.23 9.07 23.43
C VAL A 55 18.26 10.19 23.54
N GLU A 56 19.55 9.87 23.54
CA GLU A 56 20.62 10.88 23.61
C GLU A 56 20.69 11.73 22.33
N TYR A 57 20.53 11.14 21.15
CA TYR A 57 20.44 11.91 19.89
C TYR A 57 19.20 12.81 19.85
N GLN A 58 18.06 12.37 20.39
CA GLN A 58 16.85 13.19 20.50
C GLN A 58 17.07 14.38 21.44
N GLN A 59 17.71 14.15 22.59
CA GLN A 59 18.08 15.21 23.52
C GLN A 59 19.09 16.18 22.88
N TYR A 60 20.04 15.67 22.10
CA TYR A 60 20.99 16.48 21.35
C TYR A 60 20.27 17.41 20.36
N LEU A 61 19.35 16.88 19.55
CA LEU A 61 18.52 17.66 18.62
C LEU A 61 17.66 18.73 19.31
N GLN A 62 17.15 18.45 20.50
CA GLN A 62 16.20 19.35 21.19
C GLN A 62 16.89 20.48 21.97
N ASN A 63 18.05 20.18 22.56
CA ASN A 63 18.65 21.04 23.58
C ASN A 63 19.82 21.88 23.07
N TYR A 64 20.37 21.57 21.89
CA TYR A 64 21.54 22.26 21.34
C TYR A 64 21.19 23.11 20.11
N PRO A 65 21.87 24.26 19.93
CA PRO A 65 21.75 25.04 18.70
C PRO A 65 22.57 24.36 17.60
N LEU A 66 21.88 23.67 16.70
CA LEU A 66 22.47 22.95 15.56
C LEU A 66 22.07 23.62 14.26
N ASP A 67 22.95 23.64 13.27
CA ASP A 67 22.58 24.05 11.91
C ASP A 67 21.66 23.01 11.23
N GLU A 68 21.06 23.38 10.10
CA GLU A 68 20.11 22.50 9.40
C GLU A 68 20.77 21.20 8.91
N GLU A 69 22.05 21.25 8.55
CA GLU A 69 22.79 20.08 8.07
C GLU A 69 22.99 19.06 9.19
N GLU A 70 23.45 19.50 10.36
CA GLU A 70 23.63 18.62 11.51
C GLU A 70 22.28 18.11 12.03
N GLN A 71 21.22 18.93 12.02
CA GLN A 71 19.89 18.45 12.38
C GLN A 71 19.36 17.36 11.43
N ALA A 72 19.59 17.50 10.13
CA ALA A 72 19.25 16.48 9.14
C ALA A 72 20.05 15.19 9.36
N ASN A 73 21.37 15.30 9.55
CA ASN A 73 22.26 14.17 9.80
C ASN A 73 21.86 13.37 11.04
N ILE A 74 21.55 14.04 12.15
CA ILE A 74 21.14 13.36 13.39
C ILE A 74 19.73 12.76 13.23
N SER A 75 18.81 13.45 12.56
CA SER A 75 17.47 12.90 12.27
C SER A 75 17.55 11.62 11.42
N PHE A 76 18.39 11.62 10.38
CA PHE A 76 18.64 10.45 9.53
C PHE A 76 19.32 9.32 10.30
N THR A 77 20.25 9.65 11.21
CA THR A 77 20.91 8.67 12.09
C THR A 77 19.90 7.98 12.99
N ILE A 78 19.00 8.73 13.64
CA ILE A 78 17.91 8.16 14.45
C ILE A 78 17.01 7.27 13.59
N ALA A 79 16.64 7.71 12.38
CA ALA A 79 15.83 6.93 11.45
C ALA A 79 16.49 5.58 11.12
N ASN A 80 17.78 5.57 10.80
CA ASN A 80 18.54 4.35 10.49
C ASN A 80 18.63 3.41 11.70
N ILE A 81 18.79 3.94 12.92
CA ILE A 81 18.78 3.10 14.13
C ILE A 81 17.42 2.41 14.29
N TYR A 82 16.32 3.15 14.12
CA TYR A 82 14.99 2.58 14.16
C TYR A 82 14.78 1.53 13.06
N PHE A 83 15.21 1.81 11.83
CA PHE A 83 15.02 0.95 10.68
C PHE A 83 15.87 -0.33 10.75
N ASP A 84 17.19 -0.19 10.89
CA ASP A 84 18.15 -1.30 10.74
C ASP A 84 18.31 -2.12 12.03
N ARG A 85 18.26 -1.46 13.20
CA ARG A 85 18.61 -2.09 14.48
C ARG A 85 17.38 -2.46 15.29
N LEU A 86 16.42 -1.55 15.40
CA LEU A 86 15.21 -1.77 16.20
C LEU A 86 14.05 -2.37 15.41
N ARG A 87 14.10 -2.30 14.08
CA ARG A 87 13.02 -2.70 13.15
C ARG A 87 11.68 -2.04 13.46
N ASP A 88 11.74 -0.84 14.03
CA ASP A 88 10.57 0.00 14.28
C ASP A 88 10.38 0.91 13.08
N TYR A 89 9.69 0.38 12.06
CA TYR A 89 9.52 1.06 10.77
C TYR A 89 8.62 2.29 10.87
N GLU A 90 7.75 2.36 11.88
CA GLU A 90 6.89 3.53 12.10
C GLU A 90 7.69 4.70 12.68
N ALA A 91 8.52 4.44 13.70
CA ALA A 91 9.43 5.45 14.23
C ALA A 91 10.47 5.87 13.18
N ALA A 92 11.01 4.92 12.40
CA ALA A 92 11.93 5.22 11.30
C ALA A 92 11.28 6.14 10.26
N LEU A 93 10.06 5.82 9.82
CA LEU A 93 9.29 6.62 8.86
C LEU A 93 9.15 8.07 9.34
N ALA A 94 8.82 8.29 10.61
CA ALA A 94 8.67 9.63 11.17
C ALA A 94 9.96 10.47 11.05
N TYR A 95 11.13 9.86 11.28
CA TYR A 95 12.41 10.57 11.18
C TYR A 95 12.89 10.76 9.74
N TYR A 96 12.65 9.81 8.83
CA TYR A 96 12.94 10.06 7.40
C TYR A 96 12.06 11.16 6.83
N LEU A 97 10.77 11.19 7.18
CA LEU A 97 9.88 12.31 6.82
C LEU A 97 10.35 13.62 7.43
N ARG A 98 10.86 13.60 8.67
CA ARG A 98 11.45 14.80 9.29
C ARG A 98 12.59 15.36 8.45
N VAL A 99 13.46 14.51 7.90
CA VAL A 99 14.56 14.96 7.01
C VAL A 99 14.00 15.62 5.75
N LYS A 100 13.08 14.91 5.06
CA LYS A 100 12.44 15.41 3.84
C LYS A 100 11.74 16.75 4.03
N GLU A 101 10.89 16.85 5.04
CA GLU A 101 9.96 17.97 5.20
C GLU A 101 10.59 19.19 5.87
N LEU A 102 11.55 18.98 6.79
CA LEU A 102 12.15 20.09 7.54
C LEU A 102 13.50 20.53 6.99
N TYR A 103 14.22 19.66 6.27
CA TYR A 103 15.56 19.95 5.74
C TYR A 103 15.65 19.65 4.23
N PRO A 104 14.80 20.26 3.38
CA PRO A 104 14.69 19.93 1.95
C PRO A 104 15.93 20.28 1.11
N ARG A 105 16.91 21.00 1.68
CA ARG A 105 18.20 21.29 1.03
C ARG A 105 19.33 20.33 1.43
N SER A 106 19.05 19.39 2.35
CA SER A 106 20.02 18.39 2.78
C SER A 106 20.34 17.43 1.63
N GLY A 107 21.60 16.98 1.54
CA GLY A 107 21.98 15.89 0.63
C GLY A 107 21.36 14.52 0.99
N LEU A 108 20.63 14.43 2.11
CA LEU A 108 19.99 13.20 2.59
C LEU A 108 18.53 13.05 2.16
N VAL A 109 17.97 14.02 1.41
CA VAL A 109 16.56 13.98 1.00
C VAL A 109 16.28 12.73 0.17
N ASP A 110 17.04 12.49 -0.90
CA ASP A 110 16.81 11.36 -1.82
C ASP A 110 16.90 10.00 -1.10
N ASP A 111 17.87 9.84 -0.20
CA ASP A 111 18.01 8.63 0.60
C ASP A 111 16.88 8.47 1.61
N SER A 112 16.42 9.57 2.22
CA SER A 112 15.27 9.56 3.12
C SER A 112 13.99 9.19 2.39
N GLU A 113 13.78 9.71 1.17
CA GLU A 113 12.61 9.37 0.35
C GLU A 113 12.56 7.89 -0.02
N ARG A 114 13.69 7.31 -0.44
CA ARG A 114 13.79 5.88 -0.70
C ARG A 114 13.44 5.06 0.55
N ARG A 115 13.97 5.47 1.70
CA ARG A 115 13.69 4.81 2.97
C ARG A 115 12.25 4.99 3.45
N VAL A 116 11.58 6.11 3.14
CA VAL A 116 10.14 6.29 3.38
C VAL A 116 9.34 5.23 2.65
N VAL A 117 9.61 5.01 1.36
CA VAL A 117 8.94 3.96 0.58
C VAL A 117 9.17 2.59 1.20
N GLU A 118 10.43 2.25 1.53
CA GLU A 118 10.77 0.97 2.17
C GLU A 118 10.04 0.80 3.52
N CYS A 119 9.95 1.84 4.35
CA CYS A 119 9.21 1.78 5.62
C CYS A 119 7.73 1.48 5.37
N LEU A 120 7.11 2.16 4.42
CA LEU A 120 5.69 1.98 4.09
C LEU A 120 5.42 0.57 3.54
N GLU A 121 6.31 0.01 2.73
CA GLU A 121 6.23 -1.38 2.28
C GLU A 121 6.33 -2.38 3.43
N ARG A 122 7.30 -2.19 4.34
CA ARG A 122 7.49 -3.05 5.53
C ARG A 122 6.29 -3.00 6.48
N LEU A 123 5.63 -1.84 6.55
CA LEU A 123 4.39 -1.63 7.30
C LEU A 123 3.13 -2.11 6.55
N GLN A 124 3.29 -2.70 5.36
CA GLN A 124 2.18 -3.15 4.49
C GLN A 124 1.24 -2.02 4.04
N ARG A 125 1.69 -0.76 4.10
CA ARG A 125 0.96 0.42 3.66
C ARG A 125 1.19 0.68 2.16
N SER A 126 0.79 -0.28 1.32
CA SER A 126 1.13 -0.29 -0.11
C SER A 126 0.62 0.94 -0.89
N ALA A 127 -0.54 1.50 -0.53
CA ALA A 127 -1.06 2.72 -1.18
C ALA A 127 -0.21 3.95 -0.83
N ASP A 128 0.18 4.09 0.43
CA ASP A 128 1.07 5.17 0.86
C ASP A 128 2.47 4.99 0.26
N ALA A 129 2.98 3.76 0.18
CA ALA A 129 4.26 3.46 -0.47
C ALA A 129 4.24 3.86 -1.94
N GLN A 130 3.16 3.53 -2.65
CA GLN A 130 2.98 3.92 -4.04
C GLN A 130 2.89 5.44 -4.18
N HIS A 131 2.13 6.12 -3.33
CA HIS A 131 2.02 7.58 -3.36
C HIS A 131 3.37 8.25 -3.03
N ALA A 132 4.12 7.76 -2.04
CA ALA A 132 5.44 8.26 -1.69
C ALA A 132 6.45 8.04 -2.83
N LEU A 133 6.39 6.87 -3.48
CA LEU A 133 7.18 6.58 -4.67
C LEU A 133 6.82 7.55 -5.80
N GLU A 134 5.54 7.71 -6.09
CA GLU A 134 5.02 8.68 -7.06
C GLU A 134 5.57 10.08 -6.74
N GLN A 135 5.46 10.56 -5.50
CA GLN A 135 6.00 11.86 -5.06
C GLN A 135 7.52 12.00 -5.22
N SER A 136 8.30 10.97 -4.87
CA SER A 136 9.76 10.97 -5.06
C SER A 136 10.12 10.97 -6.54
N THR A 137 9.33 10.28 -7.36
CA THR A 137 9.50 10.32 -8.81
C THR A 137 8.99 11.63 -9.39
N PHE A 138 8.00 12.33 -8.81
CA PHE A 138 7.40 13.56 -9.37
C PHE A 138 8.39 14.72 -9.53
N LEU A 139 9.49 14.75 -8.76
CA LEU A 139 10.58 15.70 -8.96
C LEU A 139 11.38 15.44 -10.26
N ASP A 140 11.30 14.23 -10.81
CA ASP A 140 11.90 13.81 -12.08
C ASP A 140 10.85 13.40 -13.16
N THR A 141 9.55 13.41 -12.82
CA THR A 141 8.49 12.79 -13.62
C THR A 141 7.32 13.70 -13.94
N ALA A 142 7.62 14.93 -14.38
CA ALA A 142 6.79 15.55 -15.42
C ALA A 142 6.63 14.64 -16.68
N GLN A 143 7.25 13.45 -16.73
CA GLN A 143 7.20 12.50 -17.83
C GLN A 143 6.83 11.03 -17.52
N VAL A 144 6.48 10.61 -16.29
CA VAL A 144 6.30 9.15 -16.03
C VAL A 144 5.03 8.79 -15.25
N THR A 145 3.86 9.10 -15.81
CA THR A 145 2.97 7.96 -16.11
C THR A 145 3.72 7.13 -17.14
N LYS A 146 3.98 5.84 -16.93
CA LYS A 146 4.60 4.97 -17.97
C LYS A 146 3.78 5.08 -19.26
N LYS A 147 4.15 6.02 -20.14
CA LYS A 147 3.52 6.20 -21.44
C LYS A 147 3.89 4.98 -22.23
N ARG A 148 2.97 4.02 -22.37
CA ARG A 148 3.20 2.94 -23.31
C ARG A 148 3.37 3.58 -24.69
N PRO A 149 4.29 3.06 -25.54
CA PRO A 149 4.60 3.69 -26.81
C PRO A 149 3.33 3.85 -27.66
N GLY A 150 3.22 4.97 -28.38
CA GLY A 150 2.02 5.26 -29.17
C GLY A 150 1.75 6.75 -29.37
N GLN A 151 0.80 7.06 -30.24
CA GLN A 151 0.32 8.43 -30.41
C GLN A 151 -0.53 8.85 -29.21
N VAL A 152 -0.45 10.13 -28.81
CA VAL A 152 -1.36 10.70 -27.82
C VAL A 152 -2.76 10.80 -28.43
N ILE A 153 -3.72 10.11 -27.80
CA ILE A 153 -5.11 10.01 -28.27
C ILE A 153 -6.11 10.71 -27.34
N ALA A 154 -5.72 11.02 -26.10
CA ALA A 154 -6.50 11.86 -25.19
C ALA A 154 -5.58 12.55 -24.16
N LYS A 155 -6.11 13.60 -23.51
CA LYS A 155 -5.45 14.30 -22.40
C LYS A 155 -6.44 14.56 -21.26
N ILE A 156 -5.98 14.41 -20.02
CA ILE A 156 -6.70 14.74 -18.78
C ILE A 156 -5.82 15.72 -18.00
N GLY A 157 -6.07 17.02 -18.13
CA GLY A 157 -5.13 18.04 -17.65
C GLY A 157 -3.77 17.86 -18.34
N ASP A 158 -2.72 17.69 -17.54
CA ASP A 158 -1.35 17.44 -18.02
C ASP A 158 -1.06 15.95 -18.30
N ARG A 159 -1.96 15.03 -17.90
CA ARG A 159 -1.80 13.58 -18.14
C ARG A 159 -2.20 13.23 -19.57
N GLU A 160 -1.27 12.71 -20.34
CA GLU A 160 -1.51 12.21 -21.71
C GLU A 160 -1.86 10.73 -21.69
N ILE A 161 -2.82 10.32 -22.51
CA ILE A 161 -3.21 8.92 -22.73
C ILE A 161 -2.78 8.54 -24.14
N THR A 162 -1.94 7.52 -24.27
CA THR A 162 -1.44 7.05 -25.58
C THR A 162 -2.26 5.89 -26.14
N SER A 163 -2.07 5.60 -27.43
CA SER A 163 -2.65 4.40 -28.06
C SER A 163 -2.17 3.10 -27.38
N GLY A 164 -0.92 3.07 -26.88
CA GLY A 164 -0.39 1.92 -26.15
C GLY A 164 -1.07 1.72 -24.80
N ASP A 165 -1.48 2.80 -24.12
CA ASP A 165 -2.22 2.72 -22.87
C ASP A 165 -3.61 2.13 -23.09
N LEU A 166 -4.31 2.60 -24.13
CA LEU A 166 -5.62 2.08 -24.50
C LEU A 166 -5.57 0.58 -24.87
N GLU A 167 -4.56 0.16 -25.63
CA GLU A 167 -4.39 -1.26 -25.99
C GLU A 167 -4.10 -2.15 -24.78
N PHE A 168 -3.32 -1.67 -23.82
CA PHE A 168 -3.07 -2.41 -22.58
C PHE A 168 -4.35 -2.58 -21.78
N GLU A 169 -5.15 -1.52 -21.66
CA GLU A 169 -6.42 -1.59 -20.96
C GLU A 169 -7.39 -2.55 -21.65
N MET A 170 -7.46 -2.49 -22.98
CA MET A 170 -8.27 -3.44 -23.78
C MET A 170 -7.88 -4.90 -23.52
N LYS A 171 -6.58 -5.20 -23.42
CA LYS A 171 -6.09 -6.57 -23.14
C LYS A 171 -6.49 -7.10 -21.77
N SER A 172 -6.79 -6.20 -20.83
CA SER A 172 -7.24 -6.56 -19.48
C SER A 172 -8.74 -6.84 -19.42
N LEU A 173 -9.48 -6.52 -20.48
CA LEU A 173 -10.90 -6.80 -20.56
C LEU A 173 -11.18 -8.30 -20.72
N PRO A 174 -12.25 -8.81 -20.07
CA PRO A 174 -12.85 -10.08 -20.41
C PRO A 174 -13.05 -10.28 -21.94
N PRO A 175 -12.82 -11.50 -22.47
CA PRO A 175 -12.85 -11.76 -23.92
C PRO A 175 -14.14 -11.34 -24.63
N PHE A 176 -15.28 -11.44 -23.95
CA PHE A 176 -16.58 -11.06 -24.51
C PHE A 176 -16.71 -9.54 -24.73
N MET A 177 -16.06 -8.72 -23.90
CA MET A 177 -16.04 -7.26 -24.09
C MET A 177 -15.02 -6.87 -25.16
N LEU A 178 -13.85 -7.52 -25.16
CA LEU A 178 -12.85 -7.33 -26.22
C LEU A 178 -13.45 -7.62 -27.61
N ALA A 179 -14.26 -8.68 -27.74
CA ALA A 179 -14.91 -9.07 -28.98
C ALA A 179 -15.92 -8.04 -29.50
N GLN A 180 -16.39 -7.11 -28.67
CA GLN A 180 -17.29 -6.02 -29.09
C GLN A 180 -16.53 -4.84 -29.72
N ILE A 181 -15.23 -4.73 -29.48
CA ILE A 181 -14.40 -3.63 -29.99
C ILE A 181 -13.81 -4.03 -31.34
N LYS A 182 -14.53 -3.75 -32.44
CA LYS A 182 -14.15 -4.23 -33.78
C LYS A 182 -13.67 -3.11 -34.70
N ASN A 183 -14.23 -1.92 -34.55
CA ASN A 183 -14.00 -0.80 -35.46
C ASN A 183 -13.52 0.46 -34.71
N ARG A 184 -13.22 1.51 -35.48
CA ARG A 184 -12.72 2.79 -34.93
C ARG A 184 -13.74 3.46 -34.00
N GLY A 185 -15.03 3.36 -34.29
CA GLY A 185 -16.10 3.90 -33.46
C GLY A 185 -16.11 3.22 -32.08
N ASP A 186 -16.08 1.89 -32.06
CA ASP A 186 -16.06 1.13 -30.79
C ASP A 186 -14.82 1.47 -29.94
N LYS A 187 -13.65 1.61 -30.59
CA LYS A 187 -12.41 2.05 -29.90
C LYS A 187 -12.53 3.46 -29.32
N LEU A 188 -13.22 4.37 -30.01
CA LEU A 188 -13.44 5.72 -29.53
C LEU A 188 -14.39 5.73 -28.32
N GLU A 189 -15.45 4.94 -28.35
CA GLU A 189 -16.35 4.78 -27.20
C GLU A 189 -15.62 4.17 -26.00
N PHE A 190 -14.80 3.13 -26.23
CA PHE A 190 -13.96 2.56 -25.17
C PHE A 190 -13.00 3.60 -24.58
N LEU A 191 -12.33 4.41 -25.42
CA LEU A 191 -11.49 5.52 -24.95
C LEU A 191 -12.27 6.55 -24.12
N ARG A 192 -13.49 6.91 -24.53
CA ARG A 192 -14.36 7.81 -23.76
C ARG A 192 -14.68 7.23 -22.39
N GLN A 193 -15.04 5.95 -22.32
CA GLN A 193 -15.34 5.26 -21.07
C GLN A 193 -14.11 5.17 -20.15
N TYR A 194 -12.95 4.88 -20.72
CA TYR A 194 -11.69 4.88 -19.99
C TYR A 194 -11.39 6.26 -19.38
N VAL A 195 -11.46 7.32 -20.19
CA VAL A 195 -11.27 8.71 -19.71
C VAL A 195 -12.28 9.08 -18.63
N ALA A 196 -13.55 8.69 -18.79
CA ALA A 196 -14.59 8.94 -17.79
C ALA A 196 -14.29 8.23 -16.47
N THR A 197 -13.80 7.00 -16.52
CA THR A 197 -13.42 6.22 -15.34
C THR A 197 -12.27 6.88 -14.59
N GLU A 198 -11.22 7.32 -15.29
CA GLU A 198 -10.09 8.05 -14.71
C GLU A 198 -10.54 9.35 -14.01
N LEU A 199 -11.44 10.13 -14.64
CA LEU A 199 -11.97 11.36 -14.06
C LEU A 199 -12.81 11.08 -12.79
N LEU A 200 -13.59 10.00 -12.78
CA LEU A 200 -14.36 9.58 -11.60
C LEU A 200 -13.43 9.12 -10.48
N TYR A 201 -12.38 8.37 -10.80
CA TYR A 201 -11.36 7.95 -9.86
C TYR A 201 -10.63 9.14 -9.23
N ASP A 202 -10.15 10.09 -10.04
CA ASP A 202 -9.53 11.32 -9.55
C ASP A 202 -10.48 12.13 -8.64
N THR A 203 -11.78 12.08 -8.92
CA THR A 203 -12.81 12.70 -8.08
C THR A 203 -13.00 11.95 -6.76
N ALA A 204 -12.99 10.62 -6.76
CA ALA A 204 -13.02 9.80 -5.55
C ALA A 204 -11.81 10.08 -4.64
N LYS A 205 -10.61 10.18 -5.24
CA LYS A 205 -9.38 10.55 -4.52
C LYS A 205 -9.48 11.93 -3.87
N ARG A 206 -9.92 12.94 -4.63
CA ARG A 206 -10.14 14.31 -4.09
C ARG A 206 -11.16 14.36 -2.96
N LYS A 207 -12.14 13.45 -2.96
CA LYS A 207 -13.10 13.29 -1.87
C LYS A 207 -12.53 12.51 -0.66
N GLY A 208 -11.31 11.99 -0.76
CA GLY A 208 -10.67 11.24 0.31
C GLY A 208 -11.23 9.83 0.52
N LEU A 209 -11.92 9.27 -0.48
CA LEU A 209 -12.54 7.93 -0.36
C LEU A 209 -11.51 6.80 -0.20
N GLU A 210 -10.24 7.04 -0.51
CA GLU A 210 -9.15 6.09 -0.23
C GLU A 210 -8.92 5.87 1.28
N ARG A 211 -9.37 6.82 2.12
CA ARG A 211 -9.28 6.73 3.58
C ARG A 211 -10.56 6.21 4.23
N ASP A 212 -11.58 5.92 3.42
CA ASP A 212 -12.82 5.36 3.90
C ASP A 212 -12.60 3.91 4.36
N GLN A 213 -13.09 3.58 5.56
CA GLN A 213 -12.82 2.29 6.17
C GLN A 213 -13.45 1.14 5.38
N GLU A 214 -14.63 1.33 4.81
CA GLU A 214 -15.30 0.31 3.99
C GLU A 214 -14.49 0.04 2.72
N VAL A 215 -13.97 1.09 2.09
CA VAL A 215 -13.10 0.98 0.90
C VAL A 215 -11.79 0.26 1.23
N ILE A 216 -11.16 0.60 2.34
CA ILE A 216 -9.91 -0.05 2.80
C ILE A 216 -10.14 -1.54 3.04
N ASP A 217 -11.20 -1.89 3.77
CA ASP A 217 -11.51 -3.28 4.10
C ASP A 217 -11.87 -4.08 2.84
N ALA A 218 -12.67 -3.50 1.94
CA ALA A 218 -13.01 -4.11 0.66
C ALA A 218 -11.76 -4.35 -0.20
N ALA A 219 -10.84 -3.37 -0.28
CA ALA A 219 -9.59 -3.51 -1.01
C ALA A 219 -8.68 -4.59 -0.40
N PHE A 220 -8.60 -4.68 0.93
CA PHE A 220 -7.85 -5.72 1.62
C PHE A 220 -8.40 -7.11 1.31
N GLN A 221 -9.71 -7.30 1.39
CA GLN A 221 -10.34 -8.58 1.06
C GLN A 221 -10.21 -8.94 -0.42
N ALA A 222 -10.36 -7.96 -1.33
CA ALA A 222 -10.14 -8.18 -2.75
C ALA A 222 -8.71 -8.64 -3.04
N LYS A 223 -7.70 -7.99 -2.45
CA LYS A 223 -6.29 -8.38 -2.57
C LYS A 223 -6.06 -9.79 -2.04
N LYS A 224 -6.58 -10.13 -0.85
CA LYS A 224 -6.50 -11.48 -0.27
C LYS A 224 -7.07 -12.52 -1.24
N ASN A 225 -8.25 -12.27 -1.81
CA ASN A 225 -8.91 -13.19 -2.73
C ASN A 225 -8.10 -13.38 -4.03
N ILE A 226 -7.55 -12.31 -4.60
CA ILE A 226 -6.71 -12.39 -5.81
C ILE A 226 -5.45 -13.22 -5.53
N LEU A 227 -4.79 -13.01 -4.39
CA LEU A 227 -3.60 -13.77 -3.99
C LEU A 227 -3.91 -15.27 -3.83
N VAL A 228 -5.04 -15.59 -3.18
CA VAL A 228 -5.50 -16.98 -3.05
C VAL A 228 -5.80 -17.58 -4.42
N GLN A 229 -6.54 -16.88 -5.29
CA GLN A 229 -6.84 -17.37 -6.65
C GLN A 229 -5.57 -17.62 -7.46
N LYS A 230 -4.59 -16.72 -7.37
CA LYS A 230 -3.30 -16.85 -8.05
C LYS A 230 -2.53 -18.08 -7.56
N LEU A 231 -2.47 -18.28 -6.24
CA LEU A 231 -1.85 -19.46 -5.65
C LEU A 231 -2.54 -20.75 -6.12
N LEU A 232 -3.87 -20.79 -6.10
CA LEU A 232 -4.63 -21.96 -6.57
C LEU A 232 -4.42 -22.22 -8.06
N GLN A 233 -4.28 -21.19 -8.89
CA GLN A 233 -3.94 -21.36 -10.29
C GLN A 233 -2.59 -22.08 -10.46
N GLU A 234 -1.57 -21.67 -9.71
CA GLU A 234 -0.20 -22.21 -9.82
C GLU A 234 -0.04 -23.58 -9.16
N GLU A 235 -0.66 -23.78 -7.99
CA GLU A 235 -0.49 -24.98 -7.18
C GLU A 235 -1.52 -26.06 -7.46
N VAL A 236 -2.67 -25.71 -8.02
CA VAL A 236 -3.76 -26.65 -8.32
C VAL A 236 -3.99 -26.74 -9.82
N ALA A 237 -4.44 -25.66 -10.47
CA ALA A 237 -4.91 -25.75 -11.86
C ALA A 237 -3.81 -26.11 -12.87
N GLN A 238 -2.62 -25.52 -12.74
CA GLN A 238 -1.49 -25.76 -13.66
C GLN A 238 -0.78 -27.12 -13.46
N LYS A 239 -1.01 -27.80 -12.33
CA LYS A 239 -0.39 -29.10 -12.01
C LYS A 239 -1.24 -30.30 -12.42
N VAL A 240 -2.49 -30.08 -12.82
CA VAL A 240 -3.36 -31.16 -13.33
C VAL A 240 -3.05 -31.37 -14.81
N ASP A 241 -2.33 -32.45 -15.10
CA ASP A 241 -2.15 -32.95 -16.46
C ASP A 241 -3.30 -33.89 -16.84
N VAL A 242 -3.81 -33.76 -18.07
CA VAL A 242 -4.96 -34.54 -18.56
C VAL A 242 -4.53 -35.36 -19.76
N GLN A 243 -4.55 -36.68 -19.60
CA GLN A 243 -4.29 -37.62 -20.68
C GLN A 243 -5.60 -38.21 -21.21
N GLU A 244 -5.65 -38.52 -22.50
CA GLU A 244 -6.87 -39.09 -23.13
C GLU A 244 -7.27 -40.42 -22.47
N SER A 245 -6.30 -41.24 -22.07
CA SER A 245 -6.54 -42.48 -21.34
C SER A 245 -7.21 -42.26 -19.99
N ASP A 246 -6.92 -41.14 -19.32
CA ASP A 246 -7.56 -40.83 -18.04
C ASP A 246 -9.04 -40.49 -18.23
N LEU A 247 -9.39 -39.81 -19.33
CA LEU A 247 -10.76 -39.44 -19.65
C LEU A 247 -11.62 -40.67 -19.99
N ASP A 248 -11.09 -41.62 -20.77
CA ASP A 248 -11.78 -42.88 -21.07
C ASP A 248 -11.99 -43.71 -19.79
N LEU A 249 -10.97 -43.84 -18.95
CA LEU A 249 -11.07 -44.53 -17.66
C LEU A 249 -12.10 -43.86 -16.74
N TYR A 250 -12.06 -42.54 -16.65
CA TYR A 250 -12.99 -41.77 -15.83
C TYR A 250 -14.43 -41.94 -16.34
N TYR A 251 -14.67 -41.86 -17.64
CA TYR A 251 -15.98 -42.08 -18.26
C TYR A 251 -16.53 -43.47 -17.91
N ARG A 252 -15.72 -44.52 -18.05
CA ARG A 252 -16.12 -45.90 -17.74
C ARG A 252 -16.43 -46.09 -16.26
N ALA A 253 -15.62 -45.50 -15.37
CA ALA A 253 -15.82 -45.55 -13.93
C ALA A 253 -17.07 -44.77 -13.47
N ASN A 254 -17.50 -43.78 -14.26
CA ASN A 254 -18.60 -42.88 -13.92
C ASN A 254 -19.79 -43.00 -14.90
N LEU A 255 -19.96 -44.15 -15.56
CA LEU A 255 -20.91 -44.34 -16.66
C LEU A 255 -22.36 -43.93 -16.32
N ALA A 256 -22.77 -44.13 -15.06
CA ALA A 256 -24.08 -43.74 -14.56
C ALA A 256 -24.37 -42.23 -14.73
N ARG A 257 -23.35 -41.37 -14.64
CA ARG A 257 -23.49 -39.90 -14.81
C ARG A 257 -23.77 -39.49 -16.26
N TYR A 258 -23.48 -40.38 -17.21
CA TYR A 258 -23.61 -40.14 -18.64
C TYR A 258 -24.72 -40.99 -19.28
N THR A 259 -25.60 -41.57 -18.45
CA THR A 259 -26.69 -42.45 -18.85
C THR A 259 -28.03 -41.77 -18.53
N PRO A 260 -28.53 -40.89 -19.41
CA PRO A 260 -29.85 -40.31 -19.22
C PRO A 260 -30.94 -41.40 -19.30
N GLY A 261 -31.98 -41.26 -18.48
CA GLY A 261 -33.21 -42.04 -18.65
C GLY A 261 -34.09 -41.40 -19.71
N ASP A 262 -34.63 -42.19 -20.64
CA ASP A 262 -35.62 -41.70 -21.60
C ASP A 262 -37.04 -41.69 -21.01
N SER A 263 -38.00 -41.19 -21.81
CA SER A 263 -39.43 -41.12 -21.43
C SER A 263 -40.09 -42.48 -21.17
N ALA A 264 -39.45 -43.58 -21.57
CA ALA A 264 -39.89 -44.96 -21.35
C ALA A 264 -39.15 -45.64 -20.19
N GLY A 265 -38.23 -44.94 -19.51
CA GLY A 265 -37.43 -45.46 -18.41
C GLY A 265 -36.22 -46.30 -18.86
N GLN A 266 -35.91 -46.36 -20.15
CA GLN A 266 -34.74 -47.05 -20.68
C GLN A 266 -33.50 -46.17 -20.51
N GLN A 267 -32.44 -46.77 -19.96
CA GLN A 267 -31.18 -46.11 -19.65
C GLN A 267 -30.12 -46.57 -20.66
N THR A 268 -29.66 -45.65 -21.50
CA THR A 268 -28.60 -45.94 -22.49
C THR A 268 -27.45 -44.94 -22.32
N PRO A 269 -26.21 -45.42 -22.07
CA PRO A 269 -25.06 -44.52 -21.93
C PRO A 269 -24.78 -43.78 -23.22
N ARG A 270 -24.54 -42.47 -23.13
CA ARG A 270 -24.15 -41.67 -24.30
C ARG A 270 -22.71 -42.00 -24.69
N PRO A 271 -22.39 -42.21 -25.98
CA PRO A 271 -21.02 -42.51 -26.43
C PRO A 271 -19.99 -41.50 -25.90
N PHE A 272 -18.79 -41.97 -25.55
CA PHE A 272 -17.72 -41.13 -24.98
C PHE A 272 -17.45 -39.87 -25.81
N GLU A 273 -17.36 -40.00 -27.13
CA GLU A 273 -17.13 -38.87 -28.04
C GLU A 273 -18.19 -37.76 -27.91
N GLU A 274 -19.45 -38.11 -27.66
CA GLU A 274 -20.53 -37.12 -27.51
C GLU A 274 -20.45 -36.35 -26.19
N VAL A 275 -19.94 -36.98 -25.14
CA VAL A 275 -19.85 -36.41 -23.79
C VAL A 275 -18.42 -36.06 -23.40
N ARG A 276 -17.44 -36.16 -24.31
CA ARG A 276 -16.02 -35.97 -24.04
C ARG A 276 -15.70 -34.65 -23.32
N ASN A 277 -16.31 -33.54 -23.76
CA ASN A 277 -16.12 -32.24 -23.12
C ASN A 277 -16.70 -32.19 -21.70
N GLN A 278 -17.84 -32.84 -21.47
CA GLN A 278 -18.47 -32.93 -20.15
C GLN A 278 -17.62 -33.81 -19.22
N VAL A 279 -17.18 -34.97 -19.71
CA VAL A 279 -16.26 -35.88 -19.03
C VAL A 279 -14.97 -35.14 -18.63
N MET A 280 -14.38 -34.38 -19.55
CA MET A 280 -13.16 -33.61 -19.28
C MET A 280 -13.38 -32.54 -18.21
N GLN A 281 -14.50 -31.81 -18.25
CA GLN A 281 -14.84 -30.82 -17.21
C GLN A 281 -15.07 -31.46 -15.84
N ASP A 282 -15.79 -32.58 -15.80
CA ASP A 282 -16.07 -33.33 -14.57
C ASP A 282 -14.78 -33.88 -13.96
N TYR A 283 -13.95 -34.54 -14.77
CA TYR A 283 -12.63 -35.05 -14.39
C TYR A 283 -11.72 -33.93 -13.85
N MET A 284 -11.63 -32.82 -14.58
CA MET A 284 -10.82 -31.67 -14.17
C MET A 284 -11.27 -31.08 -12.85
N ARG A 285 -12.59 -30.92 -12.65
CA ARG A 285 -13.15 -30.40 -11.41
C ARG A 285 -12.79 -31.29 -10.22
N GLU A 286 -12.95 -32.60 -10.35
CA GLU A 286 -12.62 -33.55 -9.27
C GLU A 286 -11.13 -33.60 -8.99
N LYS A 287 -10.28 -33.60 -10.03
CA LYS A 287 -8.83 -33.57 -9.86
C LYS A 287 -8.35 -32.29 -9.20
N GLN A 288 -8.89 -31.14 -9.59
CA GLN A 288 -8.59 -29.86 -8.97
C GLN A 288 -9.06 -29.82 -7.52
N GLN A 289 -10.26 -30.33 -7.21
CA GLN A 289 -10.74 -30.42 -5.83
C GLN A 289 -9.83 -31.30 -4.97
N ALA A 290 -9.47 -32.50 -5.45
CA ALA A 290 -8.58 -33.39 -4.72
C ALA A 290 -7.15 -32.84 -4.56
N ALA A 291 -6.68 -32.03 -5.51
CA ALA A 291 -5.41 -31.32 -5.39
C ALA A 291 -5.49 -30.16 -4.38
N TYR A 292 -6.60 -29.42 -4.37
CA TYR A 292 -6.89 -28.39 -3.38
C TYR A 292 -6.92 -28.98 -1.96
N ASP A 293 -7.69 -30.05 -1.73
CA ASP A 293 -7.83 -30.67 -0.40
C ASP A 293 -6.46 -31.11 0.13
N ARG A 294 -5.65 -31.77 -0.71
CA ARG A 294 -4.28 -32.19 -0.35
C ARG A 294 -3.34 -31.02 -0.07
N LEU A 295 -3.50 -29.90 -0.76
CA LEU A 295 -2.72 -28.68 -0.51
C LEU A 295 -3.09 -28.11 0.86
N VAL A 296 -4.38 -27.92 1.12
CA VAL A 296 -4.89 -27.36 2.38
C VAL A 296 -4.53 -28.25 3.56
N GLU A 297 -4.74 -29.57 3.48
CA GLU A 297 -4.40 -30.51 4.54
C GLU A 297 -2.91 -30.43 4.91
N ARG A 298 -2.04 -30.37 3.90
CA ARG A 298 -0.59 -30.24 4.10
C ARG A 298 -0.24 -28.93 4.81
N MET A 299 -0.85 -27.82 4.40
CA MET A 299 -0.63 -26.50 5.02
C MET A 299 -1.15 -26.47 6.46
N MET A 300 -2.35 -26.98 6.71
CA MET A 300 -2.92 -27.07 8.05
C MET A 300 -2.02 -27.88 8.99
N LYS A 301 -1.51 -29.02 8.52
CA LYS A 301 -0.59 -29.85 9.29
C LYS A 301 0.74 -29.15 9.56
N ALA A 302 1.31 -28.48 8.56
CA ALA A 302 2.58 -27.77 8.69
C ALA A 302 2.49 -26.61 9.70
N GLU A 303 1.36 -25.90 9.72
CA GLU A 303 1.11 -24.77 10.61
C GLU A 303 0.45 -25.18 11.94
N ASN A 304 0.30 -26.48 12.21
CA ASN A 304 -0.35 -27.02 13.42
C ASN A 304 -1.74 -26.41 13.69
N VAL A 305 -2.54 -26.26 12.65
CA VAL A 305 -3.89 -25.68 12.77
C VAL A 305 -4.78 -26.60 13.59
N VAL A 306 -5.36 -26.06 14.67
CA VAL A 306 -6.37 -26.73 15.51
C VAL A 306 -7.73 -26.09 15.22
N ILE A 307 -8.70 -26.90 14.80
CA ILE A 307 -10.10 -26.48 14.65
C ILE A 307 -10.89 -26.99 15.86
N TYR A 308 -11.54 -26.08 16.57
CA TYR A 308 -12.48 -26.39 17.65
C TYR A 308 -13.89 -26.49 17.06
N ASP A 309 -14.19 -27.64 16.44
CA ASP A 309 -15.44 -27.92 15.74
C ASP A 309 -16.67 -27.83 16.67
N ASP A 310 -16.49 -28.21 17.94
CA ASP A 310 -17.48 -28.07 19.02
C ASP A 310 -17.94 -26.62 19.28
N LYS A 311 -17.21 -25.62 18.78
CA LYS A 311 -17.51 -24.19 18.97
C LYS A 311 -18.04 -23.50 17.71
N VAL A 312 -18.19 -24.22 16.61
CA VAL A 312 -18.76 -23.68 15.37
C VAL A 312 -20.27 -23.93 15.39
N GLN A 313 -21.06 -22.86 15.47
CA GLN A 313 -22.53 -22.90 15.40
C GLN A 313 -23.01 -22.96 13.96
#